data_AF-A0A7L3S4X4-F1
#
_entry.id   AF-A0A7L3S4X4-F1
#
_cell.length_a   1.000
_cell.length_b   1.000
_cell.length_c   1.000
_cell.angle_alpha   90.00
_cell.angle_beta   90.00
_cell.angle_gamma   90.00
#
_symmetry.space_group_name_H-M   'P 1'
#
loop_
_entity.id
_entity.type
_entity.pdbx_description
1 polymer ?
#
loop_
_entity_poly.entity_id
_entity_poly.type
_entity_poly.pdbx_seq_one_letter_code
_entity_poly.pdbx_strand_id
1 'polypeptide(L)'
;PHPQPESEGMFHRGSGLNLTSGQYTAPITGYYTFTATLHLVRREQRRKWQPCRGNRLRVLICVQSCCQHNSNLETVSWLESGVGLFTISVTGVLYLQAGQYASVFVDNAADSPLTVQSGSDFSAILIGV
;
A
#
# COMPACT_ATOMS: atom_id res chain seq x y z
N PRO A 1 15.57 11.71 -23.28
CA PRO A 1 14.54 11.05 -22.45
C PRO A 1 14.50 11.74 -21.07
N HIS A 2 13.54 12.65 -20.89
CA HIS A 2 13.39 13.42 -19.66
C HIS A 2 12.89 12.52 -18.52
N PRO A 3 13.49 12.57 -17.31
CA PRO A 3 12.85 12.02 -16.13
C PRO A 3 11.64 12.90 -15.80
N GLN A 4 10.44 12.30 -15.79
CA GLN A 4 9.27 12.95 -15.24
C GLN A 4 9.47 13.14 -13.73
N PRO A 5 9.05 14.28 -13.16
CA PRO A 5 9.37 14.62 -11.78
C PRO A 5 8.64 13.66 -10.83
N GLU A 6 9.40 13.15 -9.88
CA GLU A 6 8.89 12.69 -8.60
C GLU A 6 7.88 13.74 -8.12
N SER A 7 6.64 13.32 -7.85
CA SER A 7 5.52 14.23 -7.55
C SER A 7 5.95 15.29 -6.53
N GLU A 8 5.72 16.56 -6.87
CA GLU A 8 6.05 17.72 -6.06
C GLU A 8 5.70 17.48 -4.58
N GLY A 9 6.71 17.47 -3.71
CA GLY A 9 6.54 17.31 -2.25
C GLY A 9 6.84 15.93 -1.65
N MET A 10 7.30 14.95 -2.45
CA MET A 10 7.69 13.64 -1.91
C MET A 10 9.05 13.73 -1.19
N PHE A 11 9.07 13.61 0.14
CA PHE A 11 10.31 13.62 0.92
C PHE A 11 10.93 12.23 0.96
N HIS A 12 12.02 12.04 0.22
CA HIS A 12 12.83 10.83 0.26
C HIS A 12 14.09 11.08 1.07
N ARG A 13 14.10 10.66 2.34
CA ARG A 13 15.32 10.72 3.16
C ARG A 13 16.02 9.35 3.16
N GLY A 14 17.15 9.28 2.46
CA GLY A 14 17.96 8.06 2.34
C GLY A 14 17.55 7.16 1.17
N SER A 15 18.31 6.09 0.95
CA SER A 15 18.22 5.23 -0.24
C SER A 15 17.35 3.97 -0.04
N GLY A 16 16.54 3.93 1.01
CA GLY A 16 15.78 2.74 1.38
C GLY A 16 14.65 2.40 0.42
N LEU A 17 14.02 3.40 -0.21
CA LEU A 17 12.87 3.19 -1.10
C LEU A 17 13.30 2.97 -2.55
N ASN A 18 12.91 1.83 -3.11
CA ASN A 18 13.08 1.49 -4.51
C ASN A 18 11.73 1.55 -5.23
N LEU A 19 11.50 2.62 -5.99
CA LEU A 19 10.24 2.87 -6.71
C LEU A 19 9.98 1.88 -7.86
N THR A 20 11.03 1.33 -8.46
CA THR A 20 10.90 0.33 -9.54
C THR A 20 10.32 -0.99 -9.03
N SER A 21 10.71 -1.39 -7.81
CA SER A 21 10.29 -2.64 -7.19
C SER A 21 9.17 -2.47 -6.15
N GLY A 22 8.86 -1.24 -5.73
CA GLY A 22 7.88 -0.96 -4.68
C GLY A 22 8.31 -1.42 -3.29
N GLN A 23 9.62 -1.44 -3.02
CA GLN A 23 10.21 -1.99 -1.80
C GLN A 23 10.89 -0.89 -0.99
N TYR A 24 10.63 -0.84 0.31
CA TYR A 24 11.41 -0.06 1.27
C TYR A 24 12.34 -0.99 2.05
N THR A 25 13.64 -0.89 1.83
CA THR A 25 14.67 -1.64 2.55
C THR A 25 15.16 -0.85 3.76
N ALA A 26 15.08 -1.45 4.94
CA ALA A 26 15.56 -0.85 6.18
C ALA A 26 17.10 -0.73 6.15
N PRO A 27 17.65 0.51 6.22
CA PRO A 27 19.10 0.69 6.26
C PRO A 27 19.71 0.31 7.61
N ILE A 28 18.92 0.36 8.68
CA ILE A 28 19.35 0.11 10.06
C ILE A 28 18.30 -0.80 10.71
N THR A 29 18.71 -1.58 11.71
CA THR A 29 17.77 -2.38 12.50
C THR A 29 17.02 -1.49 13.49
N GLY A 30 15.69 -1.56 13.54
CA GLY A 30 14.89 -0.79 14.48
C GLY A 30 13.39 -0.83 14.22
N TYR A 31 12.66 0.01 14.95
CA TYR A 31 11.22 0.22 14.81
C TYR A 31 10.93 1.33 13.81
N TYR A 32 10.12 1.01 12.82
CA TYR A 32 9.71 1.92 11.76
C TYR A 32 8.21 2.15 11.82
N THR A 33 7.77 3.40 11.83
CA THR A 33 6.38 3.74 11.56
C THR A 33 6.16 3.75 10.06
N PHE A 34 5.15 3.01 9.60
CA PHE A 34 4.74 2.96 8.21
C PHE A 34 3.36 3.57 8.05
N THR A 35 3.16 4.27 6.94
CA THR A 35 1.83 4.69 6.49
C THR A 35 1.73 4.46 4.98
N ALA A 36 0.61 3.89 4.54
CA ALA A 36 0.27 3.82 3.13
C ALA A 36 -1.18 4.29 2.94
N THR A 37 -1.37 5.30 2.09
CA THR A 37 -2.69 5.84 1.74
C THR A 37 -2.89 5.60 0.25
N LEU A 38 -3.83 4.72 -0.09
CA LEU A 38 -4.11 4.38 -1.49
C LEU A 38 -5.43 5.01 -1.92
N HIS A 39 -5.37 5.81 -2.98
CA HIS A 39 -6.54 6.28 -3.70
C HIS A 39 -6.83 5.28 -4.82
N LEU A 40 -7.98 4.63 -4.76
CA LEU A 40 -8.36 3.54 -5.64
C LEU A 40 -9.57 3.93 -6.47
N VAL A 41 -9.54 3.53 -7.73
CA VAL A 41 -10.71 3.62 -8.62
C VAL A 41 -11.22 2.24 -8.97
N ARG A 42 -12.51 2.01 -8.70
CA ARG A 42 -13.22 0.81 -9.18
C ARG A 42 -13.61 1.06 -10.63
N ARG A 43 -13.12 0.22 -11.55
CA ARG A 43 -13.66 0.22 -12.92
C ARG A 43 -14.91 -0.64 -12.95
N GLU A 44 -16.04 -0.02 -13.23
CA GLU A 44 -17.31 -0.72 -13.39
C GLU A 44 -17.25 -1.62 -14.65
N GLN A 45 -17.26 -2.93 -14.43
CA GLN A 45 -17.50 -3.87 -15.52
C GLN A 45 -18.99 -3.78 -15.89
N ARG A 46 -19.30 -3.44 -17.14
CA ARG A 46 -20.65 -3.46 -17.74
C ARG A 46 -21.21 -4.89 -17.83
N ARG A 47 -21.15 -5.71 -16.78
CA ARG A 47 -21.85 -6.99 -16.73
C ARG A 47 -23.17 -6.81 -16.00
N LYS A 48 -24.20 -6.71 -16.85
CA LYS A 48 -25.61 -6.91 -16.54
C LYS A 48 -25.73 -8.10 -15.56
N TRP A 49 -26.31 -7.86 -14.38
CA TRP A 49 -26.95 -8.90 -13.57
C TRP A 49 -26.02 -9.94 -12.90
N GLN A 50 -25.06 -9.50 -12.07
CA GLN A 50 -24.48 -10.38 -11.05
C GLN A 50 -24.47 -9.67 -9.68
N PRO A 51 -25.04 -10.27 -8.62
CA PRO A 51 -24.86 -9.76 -7.26
C PRO A 51 -23.36 -9.73 -6.96
N CYS A 52 -22.80 -8.55 -6.67
CA CYS A 52 -21.42 -8.41 -6.21
C CYS A 52 -21.26 -9.27 -4.95
N ARG A 53 -20.55 -10.40 -5.04
CA ARG A 53 -20.38 -11.33 -3.91
C ARG A 53 -19.19 -10.95 -3.05
N GLY A 54 -18.19 -10.32 -3.65
CA GLY A 54 -17.04 -9.78 -2.94
C GLY A 54 -17.03 -8.25 -2.98
N ASN A 55 -17.06 -7.62 -1.80
CA ASN A 55 -16.79 -6.20 -1.65
C ASN A 55 -15.62 -5.96 -0.68
N ARG A 56 -14.89 -6.99 -0.28
CA ARG A 56 -13.80 -6.86 0.70
C ARG A 56 -12.51 -6.47 0.00
N LEU A 57 -11.87 -5.45 0.53
CA LEU A 57 -10.55 -5.00 0.13
C LEU A 57 -9.65 -4.99 1.35
N ARG A 58 -8.44 -5.52 1.23
CA ARG A 58 -7.44 -5.41 2.29
C ARG A 58 -6.18 -4.78 1.74
N VAL A 59 -5.61 -3.87 2.50
CA VAL A 59 -4.29 -3.31 2.22
C VAL A 59 -3.38 -3.71 3.35
N LEU A 60 -2.23 -4.29 2.98
CA LEU A 60 -1.26 -4.82 3.91
C LEU A 60 0.10 -4.20 3.66
N ILE A 61 0.88 -3.99 4.71
CA ILE A 61 2.32 -3.72 4.61
C ILE A 61 3.02 -4.93 5.19
N CYS A 62 3.84 -5.61 4.40
CA CYS A 62 4.45 -6.89 4.79
C CYS A 62 5.97 -6.84 4.71
N VAL A 63 6.62 -7.40 5.73
CA VAL A 63 8.08 -7.56 5.76
C VAL A 63 8.47 -8.79 4.97
N GLN A 64 9.43 -8.65 4.05
CA GLN A 64 9.93 -9.73 3.18
C GLN A 64 8.84 -10.48 2.41
N SER A 65 7.76 -9.77 2.03
CA SER A 65 6.57 -10.37 1.41
C SER A 65 5.84 -11.40 2.28
N CYS A 66 6.16 -11.50 3.58
CA CYS A 66 5.48 -12.38 4.53
C CYS A 66 4.37 -11.62 5.26
N CYS A 67 3.12 -11.81 4.80
CA CYS A 67 1.94 -11.19 5.40
C CYS A 67 1.27 -12.08 6.47
N GLN A 68 2.06 -12.82 7.25
CA GLN A 68 1.58 -13.71 8.32
C GLN A 68 2.39 -13.49 9.61
N HIS A 69 1.97 -14.11 10.72
CA HIS A 69 2.73 -14.13 11.98
C HIS A 69 3.17 -12.74 12.51
N ASN A 70 2.22 -11.80 12.68
CA ASN A 70 2.46 -10.47 13.25
C ASN A 70 3.56 -9.63 12.55
N SER A 71 3.94 -10.00 11.33
CA SER A 71 4.98 -9.34 10.53
C SER A 71 4.38 -8.41 9.47
N ASN A 72 3.14 -7.97 9.69
CA ASN A 72 2.43 -7.09 8.80
C ASN A 72 1.55 -6.08 9.54
N LEU A 73 1.22 -5.03 8.82
CA LEU A 73 0.12 -4.13 9.16
C LEU A 73 -1.00 -4.42 8.17
N GLU A 74 -2.24 -4.41 8.63
CA GLU A 74 -3.39 -4.60 7.77
C GLU A 74 -4.52 -3.64 8.10
N THR A 75 -5.24 -3.25 7.06
CA THR A 75 -6.51 -2.55 7.17
C THR A 75 -7.48 -3.19 6.20
N VAL A 76 -8.73 -3.34 6.62
CA VAL A 76 -9.79 -3.97 5.83
C VAL A 76 -10.89 -2.96 5.60
N SER A 77 -11.31 -2.81 4.36
CA SER A 77 -12.44 -1.97 3.99
C SER A 77 -13.43 -2.74 3.13
N TRP A 78 -14.65 -2.21 3.10
CA TRP A 78 -15.73 -2.69 2.26
C TRP A 78 -16.00 -1.66 1.18
N LEU A 79 -16.02 -2.13 -0.06
CA LEU A 79 -16.24 -1.29 -1.21
C LEU A 79 -17.76 -1.13 -1.39
N GLU A 80 -18.24 0.06 -1.05
CA GLU A 80 -19.67 0.39 -1.14
C GLU A 80 -20.15 0.44 -2.59
N SER A 81 -21.45 0.21 -2.76
CA SER A 81 -22.10 0.24 -4.07
C SER A 81 -22.35 1.71 -4.45
N GLY A 82 -21.37 2.37 -5.07
CA GLY A 82 -21.41 3.79 -5.38
C GLY A 82 -20.24 4.26 -6.24
N VAL A 83 -20.17 5.57 -6.54
CA VAL A 83 -19.21 6.15 -7.49
C VAL A 83 -17.75 5.89 -7.09
N GLY A 84 -17.13 4.95 -7.79
CA GLY A 84 -15.86 5.08 -8.51
C GLY A 84 -14.57 5.29 -7.74
N LEU A 85 -14.51 6.14 -6.71
CA LEU A 85 -13.31 6.58 -6.01
C LEU A 85 -13.38 6.22 -4.52
N PHE A 86 -12.35 5.57 -4.02
CA PHE A 86 -12.27 5.12 -2.64
C PHE A 86 -10.86 5.31 -2.10
N THR A 87 -10.72 5.63 -0.81
CA THR A 87 -9.43 5.83 -0.15
C THR A 87 -9.29 4.87 1.02
N ILE A 88 -8.14 4.21 1.11
CA ILE A 88 -7.81 3.29 2.21
C ILE A 88 -6.43 3.62 2.76
N SER A 89 -6.33 3.66 4.08
CA SER A 89 -5.08 3.94 4.77
C SER A 89 -4.76 2.85 5.78
N VAL A 90 -3.49 2.44 5.79
CA VAL A 90 -2.91 1.57 6.80
C VAL A 90 -1.76 2.33 7.46
N THR A 91 -1.75 2.35 8.79
CA THR A 91 -0.71 3.00 9.59
C THR A 91 -0.37 2.10 10.76
N GLY A 92 0.91 2.02 11.11
CA GLY A 92 1.35 1.25 12.27
C GLY A 92 2.87 1.15 12.33
N VAL A 93 3.37 0.37 13.29
CA VAL A 93 4.80 0.20 13.54
C VAL A 93 5.21 -1.24 13.25
N LEU A 94 6.31 -1.42 12.53
CA LEU A 94 6.95 -2.72 12.32
C LEU A 94 8.42 -2.64 12.70
N TYR A 95 8.94 -3.73 13.27
CA TYR A 95 10.36 -3.90 13.51
C TYR A 95 11.02 -4.52 12.28
N LEU A 96 12.05 -3.87 11.75
CA LEU A 96 12.83 -4.36 10.61
C LEU A 96 14.29 -4.50 11.03
N GLN A 97 14.91 -5.59 10.61
CA GLN A 97 16.37 -5.77 10.62
C GLN A 97 16.98 -5.09 9.40
N ALA A 98 18.23 -4.64 9.53
CA ALA A 98 18.97 -4.07 8.42
C ALA A 98 18.99 -5.02 7.22
N GLY A 99 18.58 -4.52 6.05
CA GLY A 99 18.47 -5.29 4.82
C GLY A 99 17.12 -6.00 4.61
N GLN A 100 16.24 -6.05 5.61
CA GLN A 100 14.86 -6.46 5.38
C GLN A 100 14.11 -5.37 4.62
N TYR A 101 13.19 -5.78 3.75
CA TYR A 101 12.33 -4.86 3.01
C TYR A 101 10.87 -4.98 3.45
N ALA A 102 10.12 -3.89 3.30
CA ALA A 102 8.67 -3.86 3.42
C ALA A 102 8.04 -3.41 2.09
N SER A 103 6.89 -3.98 1.77
CA SER A 103 6.09 -3.62 0.59
C SER A 103 4.61 -3.57 0.91
N VAL A 104 3.90 -2.74 0.15
CA VAL A 104 2.44 -2.62 0.22
C VAL A 104 1.80 -3.65 -0.70
N PHE A 105 0.87 -4.44 -0.18
CA PHE A 105 0.08 -5.42 -0.91
C PHE A 105 -1.40 -5.04 -0.87
N VAL A 106 -2.09 -5.28 -1.97
CA VAL A 106 -3.54 -5.07 -2.09
C VAL A 106 -4.19 -6.42 -2.38
N ASP A 107 -4.97 -6.90 -1.44
CA ASP A 107 -5.81 -8.09 -1.59
C ASP A 107 -7.21 -7.65 -2.01
N ASN A 108 -7.46 -7.73 -3.31
CA ASN A 108 -8.75 -7.38 -3.92
C ASN A 108 -9.62 -8.63 -4.03
N ALA A 109 -10.45 -8.87 -3.01
CA ALA A 109 -11.48 -9.90 -3.05
C ALA A 109 -12.77 -9.41 -3.72
N ALA A 110 -12.76 -8.24 -4.38
CA ALA A 110 -13.90 -7.76 -5.14
C ALA A 110 -13.92 -8.33 -6.56
N ASP A 111 -15.13 -8.55 -7.09
CA ASP A 111 -15.36 -9.07 -8.45
C ASP A 111 -15.09 -8.03 -9.56
N SER A 112 -14.39 -6.94 -9.22
CA SER A 112 -14.11 -5.81 -10.11
C SER A 112 -12.65 -5.39 -10.05
N PRO A 113 -12.03 -5.02 -11.18
CA PRO A 113 -10.67 -4.50 -11.19
C PRO A 113 -10.57 -3.13 -10.51
N LEU A 114 -9.52 -2.96 -9.72
CA LEU A 114 -9.17 -1.71 -9.05
C LEU A 114 -7.93 -1.11 -9.71
N THR A 115 -7.87 0.21 -9.78
CA THR A 115 -6.69 0.96 -10.24
C THR A 115 -6.22 1.88 -9.13
N VAL A 116 -4.93 1.80 -8.78
CA VAL A 116 -4.30 2.75 -7.86
C VAL A 116 -4.05 4.05 -8.61
N GLN A 117 -4.51 5.16 -8.06
CA GLN A 117 -4.41 6.49 -8.65
C GLN A 117 -3.10 7.17 -8.26
N SER A 118 -2.63 8.03 -9.17
CA SER A 118 -1.60 9.02 -8.89
C SER A 118 -2.08 9.95 -7.77
N GLY A 119 -1.29 10.11 -6.72
CA GLY A 119 -1.69 10.79 -5.48
C GLY A 119 -1.81 9.84 -4.29
N SER A 120 -1.67 8.52 -4.50
CA SER A 120 -1.45 7.57 -3.41
C SER A 120 -0.06 7.75 -2.81
N ASP A 121 0.05 7.59 -1.49
CA ASP A 121 1.26 7.90 -0.73
C ASP A 121 1.75 6.70 0.09
N PHE A 122 3.06 6.67 0.31
CA PHE A 122 3.72 5.72 1.20
C PHE A 122 4.81 6.45 2.00
N SER A 123 4.91 6.16 3.30
CA SER A 123 5.96 6.65 4.17
C SER A 123 6.47 5.58 5.13
N ALA A 124 7.76 5.66 5.44
CA ALA A 124 8.45 4.79 6.39
C ALA A 124 9.48 5.62 7.17
N ILE A 125 9.34 5.70 8.49
CA ILE A 125 10.18 6.55 9.34
C ILE A 125 10.71 5.72 10.51
N LEU A 126 12.02 5.73 10.72
CA LEU A 126 12.66 5.14 11.89
C LEU A 126 12.31 5.96 13.14
N ILE A 127 11.73 5.30 14.14
CA ILE A 127 11.29 5.95 15.40
C ILE A 127 12.09 5.48 16.62
N GLY A 128 12.83 4.38 16.52
CA GLY A 128 13.67 3.86 17.61
C GLY A 128 14.50 2.66 17.16
N VAL A 129 15.61 2.41 17.87
CA VAL A 129 16.53 1.29 17.65
C VAL A 129 16.56 0.38 18.86
#